data_AF-A0A5N6KL43-F1
#
_entry.id   AF-A0A5N6KL43-F1
#
_cell.length_a   1.000
_cell.length_b   1.000
_cell.length_c   1.000
_cell.angle_alpha   90.00
_cell.angle_beta   90.00
_cell.angle_gamma   90.00
#
_symmetry.space_group_name_H-M   'P 1'
#
loop_
_entity.id
_entity.type
_entity.pdbx_description
1 polymer ?
#
loop_
_entity_poly.entity_id
_entity_poly.type
_entity_poly.pdbx_seq_one_letter_code
_entity_poly.pdbx_strand_id
1 'polypeptide(L)'
;MFWRFGGYANISTIDTILDKENVTLEELLDESDLIQELKQHNTKLIEYLREDKILARLLEYVVAPKLETVASEAPGAELKEASSSPNSKGKSRSFSLSRQSVEDDDEEKEKKRTRYAYVAAEVLSSDNWSICEALMENQPLLRKFWEFLKLPAPLDPLQASYFTKVNEALLDKKTEEMLDLLKSIDGTVKSMLQHVDSPMIMDLLLKIISLEKAEGGAGIVDWLHSQDLMPILLSFLSSEHSWATQTSAGDFLKAIITISANASQNEQSCIGPNELTRQLVSQPCIEKLISDMLKGGNPLTVGVGIVIEVIRKNNSDYDPEVGAEANTVPSSRDPIYLGTLLRMFAKTRP
;
A
#
# COMPACT_ATOMS: atom_id res chain seq x y z
N MET A 1 -12.87 4.36 61.65
CA MET A 1 -12.68 5.20 60.44
C MET A 1 -12.61 4.25 59.26
N PHE A 2 -13.72 4.13 58.55
CA PHE A 2 -14.00 4.75 57.25
C PHE A 2 -13.77 3.73 56.13
N TRP A 3 -14.88 3.39 55.50
CA TRP A 3 -15.04 2.49 54.37
C TRP A 3 -14.10 2.81 53.21
N ARG A 4 -13.54 1.76 52.60
CA ARG A 4 -13.21 1.69 51.16
C ARG A 4 -13.65 0.33 50.63
N PHE A 5 -14.97 0.13 50.55
CA PHE A 5 -15.56 -0.87 49.67
C PHE A 5 -15.71 -0.25 48.27
N GLY A 6 -15.49 -1.08 47.24
CA GLY A 6 -16.05 -0.87 45.92
C GLY A 6 -15.15 -0.13 44.95
N GLY A 7 -14.06 -0.76 44.51
CA GLY A 7 -13.67 -0.56 43.12
C GLY A 7 -14.84 -1.07 42.28
N TYR A 8 -15.57 -0.18 41.62
CA TYR A 8 -16.45 -0.58 40.54
C TYR A 8 -15.56 -1.31 39.55
N ALA A 9 -15.64 -2.64 39.50
CA ALA A 9 -15.27 -3.33 38.29
C ALA A 9 -16.25 -2.76 37.25
N ASN A 10 -15.76 -1.83 36.42
CA ASN A 10 -16.52 -1.41 35.25
C ASN A 10 -16.80 -2.70 34.48
N ILE A 11 -18.06 -3.12 34.49
CA ILE A 11 -18.50 -4.27 33.72
C ILE A 11 -18.21 -3.90 32.26
N SER A 12 -17.41 -4.70 31.59
CA SER A 12 -17.10 -4.49 30.17
C SER A 12 -18.41 -4.53 29.37
N THR A 13 -18.70 -3.44 28.67
CA THR A 13 -19.84 -3.37 27.74
C THR A 13 -19.66 -4.41 26.63
N ILE A 14 -18.41 -4.61 26.19
CA ILE A 14 -18.05 -5.61 25.19
C ILE A 14 -18.36 -7.02 25.69
N ASP A 15 -17.99 -7.36 26.93
CA ASP A 15 -18.31 -8.68 27.50
C ASP A 15 -19.81 -8.92 27.57
N THR A 16 -20.56 -7.89 27.96
CA THR A 16 -22.03 -7.94 28.03
C THR A 16 -22.66 -8.15 26.65
N ILE A 17 -22.10 -7.53 25.61
CA ILE A 17 -22.52 -7.76 24.22
C ILE A 17 -22.21 -9.19 23.83
N LEU A 18 -20.98 -9.66 24.07
CA LEU A 18 -20.51 -11.01 23.73
C LEU A 18 -21.22 -12.13 24.49
N ASP A 19 -21.97 -11.84 25.56
CA ASP A 19 -22.80 -12.83 26.28
C ASP A 19 -24.15 -13.11 25.59
N LYS A 20 -24.54 -12.31 24.58
CA LYS A 20 -25.78 -12.54 23.83
C LYS A 20 -25.59 -13.73 22.87
N GLU A 21 -26.67 -14.46 22.59
CA GLU A 21 -26.62 -15.66 21.72
C GLU A 21 -26.38 -15.35 20.23
N ASN A 22 -26.70 -14.15 19.74
CA ASN A 22 -26.63 -13.78 18.31
C ASN A 22 -25.90 -12.44 18.09
N VAL A 23 -24.67 -12.35 18.57
CA VAL A 23 -23.86 -11.12 18.42
C VAL A 23 -23.43 -10.93 16.97
N THR A 24 -23.59 -9.70 16.50
CA THR A 24 -23.06 -9.25 15.21
C THR A 24 -21.73 -8.53 15.37
N LEU A 25 -20.88 -8.56 14.35
CA LEU A 25 -19.63 -7.79 14.38
C LEU A 25 -19.93 -6.29 14.46
N GLU A 26 -20.98 -5.84 13.78
CA GLU A 26 -21.40 -4.44 13.71
C GLU A 26 -21.77 -3.87 15.09
N GLU A 27 -22.40 -4.68 15.96
CA GLU A 27 -22.63 -4.30 17.37
C GLU A 27 -21.33 -3.96 18.10
N LEU A 28 -20.25 -4.71 17.85
CA LEU A 28 -18.94 -4.45 18.46
C LEU A 28 -18.22 -3.27 17.83
N LEU A 29 -18.31 -3.11 16.50
CA LEU A 29 -17.71 -1.97 15.78
C LEU A 29 -18.37 -0.62 16.14
N ASP A 30 -19.62 -0.65 16.61
CA ASP A 30 -20.35 0.52 17.08
C ASP A 30 -19.93 0.97 18.49
N GLU A 31 -19.18 0.15 19.24
CA GLU A 31 -18.67 0.49 20.58
C GLU A 31 -17.38 1.31 20.52
N SER A 32 -17.26 2.35 21.35
CA SER A 32 -16.06 3.20 21.43
C SER A 32 -14.87 2.50 22.08
N ASP A 33 -15.15 1.56 22.98
CA ASP A 33 -14.15 0.96 23.85
C ASP A 33 -13.50 -0.28 23.23
N LEU A 34 -14.00 -0.76 22.06
CA LEU A 34 -13.53 -1.95 21.36
C LEU A 34 -12.00 -1.99 21.22
N ILE A 35 -11.41 -0.92 20.69
CA ILE A 35 -9.95 -0.85 20.47
C ILE A 35 -9.19 -0.81 21.79
N GLN A 36 -9.75 -0.15 22.81
CA GLN A 36 -9.13 -0.09 24.13
C GLN A 36 -9.16 -1.46 24.82
N GLU A 37 -10.29 -2.16 24.78
CA GLU A 37 -10.43 -3.50 25.35
C GLU A 37 -9.56 -4.53 24.63
N LEU A 38 -9.42 -4.41 23.31
CA LEU A 38 -8.49 -5.22 22.53
C LEU A 38 -7.03 -4.98 22.98
N LYS A 39 -6.64 -3.72 23.19
CA LYS A 39 -5.31 -3.35 23.74
C LYS A 39 -5.09 -3.82 25.17
N GLN A 40 -6.16 -3.94 25.95
CA GLN A 40 -6.13 -4.51 27.31
C GLN A 40 -6.15 -6.05 27.31
N HIS A 41 -6.04 -6.68 26.14
CA HIS A 41 -6.06 -8.12 25.96
C HIS A 41 -7.33 -8.80 26.52
N ASN A 42 -8.51 -8.21 26.28
CA ASN A 42 -9.78 -8.87 26.61
C ASN A 42 -9.88 -10.21 25.85
N THR A 43 -9.75 -11.33 26.58
CA THR A 43 -9.72 -12.68 26.02
C THR A 43 -10.99 -13.03 25.25
N LYS A 44 -12.17 -12.65 25.75
CA LYS A 44 -13.44 -12.98 25.13
C LYS A 44 -13.59 -12.27 23.79
N LEU A 45 -13.19 -11.01 23.73
CA LEU A 45 -13.15 -10.23 22.51
C LEU A 45 -12.18 -10.84 21.49
N ILE A 46 -10.98 -11.21 21.91
CA ILE A 46 -9.97 -11.81 21.04
C ILE A 46 -10.46 -13.13 20.44
N GLU A 47 -11.05 -14.00 21.26
CA GLU A 47 -11.59 -15.29 20.81
C GLU A 47 -12.72 -15.14 19.80
N TYR A 48 -13.57 -14.11 19.94
CA TYR A 48 -14.57 -13.78 18.93
C TYR A 48 -13.95 -13.22 17.64
N LEU A 49 -13.03 -12.25 17.76
CA LEU A 49 -12.45 -11.57 16.60
C LEU A 49 -11.57 -12.47 15.73
N ARG A 50 -10.97 -13.52 16.31
CA ARG A 50 -10.13 -14.49 15.59
C ARG A 50 -10.93 -15.54 14.81
N GLU A 51 -12.26 -15.57 14.92
CA GLU A 51 -13.08 -16.50 14.13
C GLU A 51 -13.01 -16.17 12.63
N ASP A 52 -12.86 -17.19 11.77
CA ASP A 52 -12.69 -17.03 10.31
C ASP A 52 -13.73 -16.11 9.66
N LYS A 53 -15.02 -16.29 10.01
CA LYS A 53 -16.11 -15.46 9.46
C LYS A 53 -15.98 -13.99 9.87
N ILE A 54 -15.42 -13.72 11.06
CA ILE A 54 -15.25 -12.37 11.60
C ILE A 54 -14.04 -11.72 10.94
N LEU A 55 -12.92 -12.43 10.83
CA LEU A 55 -11.74 -11.99 10.07
C LEU A 55 -12.09 -11.67 8.62
N ALA A 56 -12.85 -12.54 7.96
CA ALA A 56 -13.33 -12.31 6.59
C ALA A 56 -14.13 -11.00 6.49
N ARG A 57 -15.04 -10.77 7.44
CA ARG A 57 -15.88 -9.57 7.46
C ARG A 57 -15.08 -8.30 7.75
N LEU A 58 -14.09 -8.36 8.65
CA LEU A 58 -13.18 -7.26 8.94
C LEU A 58 -12.35 -6.89 7.70
N LEU A 59 -11.79 -7.89 7.00
CA LEU A 59 -11.03 -7.66 5.75
C LEU A 59 -11.93 -7.04 4.67
N GLU A 60 -13.18 -7.49 4.55
CA GLU A 60 -14.16 -6.88 3.65
C GLU A 60 -14.42 -5.41 3.98
N TYR A 61 -14.52 -5.05 5.26
CA TYR A 61 -14.68 -3.65 5.66
C TYR A 61 -13.47 -2.77 5.29
N VAL A 62 -12.25 -3.30 5.43
CA VAL A 62 -11.02 -2.57 5.10
C VAL A 62 -10.98 -2.13 3.64
N VAL A 63 -11.42 -3.00 2.72
CA VAL A 63 -11.44 -2.74 1.27
C VAL A 63 -12.84 -2.48 0.71
N ALA A 64 -13.81 -2.11 1.55
CA ALA A 64 -15.19 -1.84 1.12
C ALA A 64 -15.29 -0.54 0.30
N PRO A 65 -15.64 -0.60 -1.00
CA PRO A 65 -15.65 0.57 -1.87
C PRO A 65 -16.60 1.65 -1.38
N LYS A 66 -16.34 2.90 -1.79
CA LYS A 66 -17.26 4.02 -1.57
C LYS A 66 -18.63 3.70 -2.14
N LEU A 67 -19.67 4.13 -1.43
CA LEU A 67 -21.02 4.05 -1.97
C LEU A 67 -21.11 5.10 -3.09
N GLU A 68 -21.35 4.66 -4.33
CA GLU A 68 -21.64 5.59 -5.41
C GLU A 68 -22.97 6.29 -5.08
N THR A 69 -22.92 7.58 -4.78
CA THR A 69 -24.12 8.39 -4.67
C THR A 69 -24.73 8.47 -6.06
N VAL A 70 -26.01 8.12 -6.20
CA VAL A 70 -26.73 8.22 -7.47
C VAL A 70 -26.95 9.70 -7.80
N ALA A 71 -25.88 10.40 -8.18
CA ALA A 71 -25.98 11.65 -8.88
C ALA A 71 -26.51 11.32 -10.27
N SER A 72 -27.78 11.67 -10.50
CA SER A 72 -28.42 11.59 -11.80
C SER A 72 -27.59 12.31 -12.86
N GLU A 73 -26.71 11.60 -13.56
CA GLU A 73 -26.20 12.02 -14.86
C GLU A 73 -27.36 11.92 -15.85
N ALA A 74 -28.18 12.98 -15.88
CA ALA A 74 -29.08 13.19 -17.01
C ALA A 74 -28.22 13.61 -18.22
N PRO A 75 -28.30 12.91 -19.37
CA PRO A 75 -27.53 13.27 -20.55
C PRO A 75 -28.13 14.50 -21.23
N GLY A 76 -27.30 15.52 -21.47
CA GLY A 76 -27.48 16.52 -22.52
C GLY A 76 -28.74 17.36 -22.49
N ALA A 77 -28.62 18.61 -22.02
CA ALA A 77 -29.48 19.70 -22.48
C ALA A 77 -28.65 20.98 -22.61
N GLU A 78 -28.18 21.25 -23.82
CA GLU A 78 -28.03 22.62 -24.29
C GLU A 78 -29.37 23.35 -24.08
N LEU A 79 -29.31 24.65 -23.78
CA LEU A 79 -30.10 25.75 -24.37
C LEU A 79 -30.00 26.98 -23.44
N LYS A 80 -29.35 28.03 -23.92
CA LYS A 80 -29.97 29.27 -24.45
C LYS A 80 -30.74 30.06 -23.40
N GLU A 81 -30.18 31.23 -23.10
CA GLU A 81 -30.83 32.37 -22.47
C GLU A 81 -32.16 32.71 -23.17
N ALA A 82 -33.23 32.86 -22.39
CA ALA A 82 -34.36 33.69 -22.78
C ALA A 82 -35.08 34.26 -21.54
N SER A 83 -35.05 35.59 -21.49
CA SER A 83 -35.93 36.57 -20.85
C SER A 83 -37.21 36.13 -20.10
N SER A 84 -37.35 36.74 -18.92
CA SER A 84 -38.51 37.05 -18.09
C SER A 84 -39.92 37.14 -18.70
N SER A 85 -40.90 36.45 -18.09
CA SER A 85 -42.00 37.07 -17.31
C SER A 85 -42.98 36.02 -16.73
N PRO A 86 -43.80 36.36 -15.70
CA PRO A 86 -44.33 35.41 -14.71
C PRO A 86 -45.80 35.02 -14.96
N ASN A 87 -46.19 33.85 -14.43
CA ASN A 87 -47.44 33.59 -13.66
C ASN A 87 -48.00 32.17 -13.89
N SER A 88 -47.78 31.24 -12.95
CA SER A 88 -48.75 30.17 -12.65
C SER A 88 -48.45 29.52 -11.30
N LYS A 89 -49.37 29.67 -10.35
CA LYS A 89 -49.42 28.91 -9.10
C LYS A 89 -49.67 27.43 -9.42
N GLY A 90 -48.74 26.54 -9.03
CA GLY A 90 -48.92 25.09 -9.08
C GLY A 90 -48.02 24.39 -8.06
N LYS A 91 -48.64 23.67 -7.12
CA LYS A 91 -48.02 22.88 -6.06
C LYS A 91 -46.84 22.04 -6.57
N SER A 92 -45.63 22.29 -6.06
CA SER A 92 -44.48 21.36 -6.13
C SER A 92 -43.74 21.43 -4.80
N ARG A 93 -44.15 20.61 -3.82
CA ARG A 93 -43.53 20.59 -2.48
C ARG A 93 -43.25 19.19 -1.92
N SER A 94 -43.49 18.12 -2.68
CA SER A 94 -43.32 16.74 -2.21
C SER A 94 -42.07 16.03 -2.72
N PHE A 95 -41.45 16.48 -3.82
CA PHE A 95 -40.29 15.80 -4.40
C PHE A 95 -38.95 16.19 -3.74
N SER A 96 -38.85 17.41 -3.20
CA SER A 96 -37.62 17.90 -2.57
C SER A 96 -37.36 17.26 -1.19
N LEU A 97 -38.42 16.95 -0.43
CA LEU A 97 -38.31 16.33 0.90
C LEU A 97 -37.86 14.86 0.82
N SER A 98 -38.33 14.10 -0.19
CA SER A 98 -37.93 12.70 -0.36
C SER A 98 -36.50 12.55 -0.87
N ARG A 99 -36.00 13.52 -1.63
CA ARG A 99 -34.61 13.53 -2.11
C ARG A 99 -33.63 13.86 -0.99
N GLN A 100 -33.98 14.84 -0.16
CA GLN A 100 -33.17 15.23 1.00
C GLN A 100 -33.08 14.12 2.06
N SER A 101 -34.17 13.37 2.32
CA SER A 101 -34.14 12.24 3.25
C SER A 101 -33.30 11.05 2.76
N VAL A 102 -33.11 10.90 1.44
CA VAL A 102 -32.28 9.83 0.86
C VAL A 102 -30.81 10.23 0.89
N GLU A 103 -30.51 11.50 0.57
CA GLU A 103 -29.15 12.06 0.67
C GLU A 103 -28.63 11.99 2.12
N ASP A 104 -29.46 12.33 3.13
CA ASP A 104 -29.08 12.23 4.54
C ASP A 104 -28.82 10.77 4.99
N ASP A 105 -29.58 9.79 4.48
CA ASP A 105 -29.42 8.36 4.82
C ASP A 105 -28.17 7.76 4.17
N ASP A 106 -27.84 8.17 2.95
CA ASP A 106 -26.62 7.75 2.25
C ASP A 106 -25.36 8.34 2.90
N GLU A 107 -25.41 9.59 3.37
CA GLU A 107 -24.33 10.20 4.15
C GLU A 107 -24.06 9.45 5.47
N GLU A 108 -25.10 9.06 6.21
CA GLU A 108 -24.94 8.29 7.44
C GLU A 108 -24.38 6.89 7.18
N LYS A 109 -24.80 6.22 6.10
CA LYS A 109 -24.21 4.93 5.68
C LYS A 109 -22.75 5.06 5.28
N GLU A 110 -22.38 6.13 4.58
CA GLU A 110 -21.00 6.43 4.19
C GLU A 110 -20.11 6.65 5.42
N LYS A 111 -20.60 7.44 6.41
CA LYS A 111 -19.92 7.63 7.70
C LYS A 111 -19.76 6.30 8.43
N LYS A 112 -20.82 5.49 8.47
CA LYS A 112 -20.79 4.17 9.11
C LYS A 112 -19.80 3.23 8.43
N ARG A 113 -19.78 3.16 7.09
CA ARG A 113 -18.79 2.36 6.34
C ARG A 113 -17.37 2.81 6.65
N THR A 114 -17.12 4.12 6.62
CA THR A 114 -15.78 4.68 6.88
C THR A 114 -15.32 4.38 8.30
N ARG A 115 -16.21 4.52 9.29
CA ARG A 115 -15.93 4.13 10.68
C ARG A 115 -15.58 2.64 10.78
N TYR A 116 -16.37 1.78 10.15
CA TYR A 116 -16.14 0.34 10.19
C TYR A 116 -14.83 -0.06 9.51
N ALA A 117 -14.50 0.54 8.36
CA ALA A 117 -13.22 0.33 7.69
C ALA A 117 -12.04 0.73 8.59
N TYR A 118 -12.14 1.89 9.26
CA TYR A 118 -11.13 2.35 10.21
C TYR A 118 -10.96 1.38 11.39
N VAL A 119 -12.04 1.04 12.08
CA VAL A 119 -11.99 0.15 13.25
C VAL A 119 -11.51 -1.23 12.85
N ALA A 120 -11.94 -1.76 11.70
CA ALA A 120 -11.46 -3.03 11.19
C ALA A 120 -9.96 -3.01 10.91
N ALA A 121 -9.45 -1.93 10.30
CA ALA A 121 -8.02 -1.77 10.08
C ALA A 121 -7.25 -1.72 11.40
N GLU A 122 -7.74 -1.01 12.43
CA GLU A 122 -7.13 -0.99 13.77
C GLU A 122 -7.10 -2.38 14.43
N VAL A 123 -8.18 -3.15 14.33
CA VAL A 123 -8.27 -4.51 14.90
C VAL A 123 -7.25 -5.43 14.21
N LEU A 124 -7.28 -5.47 12.87
CA LEU A 124 -6.45 -6.37 12.07
C LEU A 124 -4.95 -6.02 12.11
N SER A 125 -4.61 -4.77 12.38
CA SER A 125 -3.21 -4.31 12.54
C SER A 125 -2.76 -4.23 14.01
N SER A 126 -3.61 -4.60 14.96
CA SER A 126 -3.32 -4.54 16.40
C SER A 126 -2.14 -5.45 16.79
N ASP A 127 -1.53 -5.18 17.96
CA ASP A 127 -0.42 -5.98 18.51
C ASP A 127 -0.88 -7.31 19.12
N ASN A 128 -2.09 -7.76 18.78
CA ASN A 128 -2.61 -9.02 19.25
C ASN A 128 -2.08 -10.18 18.39
N TRP A 129 -1.16 -10.96 18.96
CA TRP A 129 -0.58 -12.13 18.28
C TRP A 129 -1.64 -13.15 17.84
N SER A 130 -2.67 -13.39 18.65
CA SER A 130 -3.70 -14.40 18.34
C SER A 130 -4.53 -14.06 17.10
N ILE A 131 -4.80 -12.77 16.86
CA ILE A 131 -5.50 -12.31 15.64
C ILE A 131 -4.57 -12.45 14.43
N CYS A 132 -3.30 -12.07 14.60
CA CYS A 132 -2.29 -12.18 13.54
C CYS A 132 -2.08 -13.64 13.10
N GLU A 133 -1.98 -14.57 14.05
CA GLU A 133 -1.90 -16.01 13.78
C GLU A 133 -3.11 -16.51 12.99
N ALA A 134 -4.32 -16.20 13.47
CA ALA A 134 -5.54 -16.66 12.81
C ALA A 134 -5.67 -16.13 11.38
N LEU A 135 -5.22 -14.90 11.11
CA LEU A 135 -5.14 -14.36 9.75
C LEU A 135 -4.15 -15.13 8.87
N MET A 136 -2.95 -15.42 9.37
CA MET A 136 -1.92 -16.13 8.61
C MET A 136 -2.26 -17.59 8.34
N GLU A 137 -2.91 -18.26 9.30
CA GLU A 137 -3.47 -19.61 9.13
C GLU A 137 -4.53 -19.63 8.01
N ASN A 138 -5.29 -18.54 7.84
CA ASN A 138 -6.33 -18.42 6.83
C ASN A 138 -5.84 -17.76 5.52
N GLN A 139 -4.85 -18.40 4.87
CA GLN A 139 -4.31 -17.94 3.58
C GLN A 139 -5.38 -17.66 2.50
N PRO A 140 -6.47 -18.44 2.34
CA PRO A 140 -7.51 -18.13 1.36
C PRO A 140 -8.13 -16.74 1.55
N LEU A 141 -8.37 -16.31 2.79
CA LEU A 141 -8.89 -14.96 3.08
C LEU A 141 -7.87 -13.88 2.70
N LEU A 142 -6.60 -14.07 3.04
CA LEU A 142 -5.55 -13.14 2.65
C LEU A 142 -5.39 -13.06 1.13
N ARG A 143 -5.45 -14.17 0.40
CA ARG A 143 -5.45 -14.17 -1.08
C ARG A 143 -6.60 -13.35 -1.65
N LYS A 144 -7.83 -13.54 -1.12
CA LYS A 144 -9.00 -12.73 -1.49
C LYS A 144 -8.78 -11.25 -1.18
N PHE A 145 -8.19 -10.94 -0.01
CA PHE A 145 -7.89 -9.56 0.38
C PHE A 145 -6.90 -8.89 -0.58
N TRP A 146 -5.87 -9.61 -1.03
CA TRP A 146 -4.92 -9.12 -2.03
C TRP A 146 -5.52 -8.91 -3.44
N GLU A 147 -6.72 -9.43 -3.73
CA GLU A 147 -7.44 -9.11 -4.96
C GLU A 147 -7.87 -7.65 -5.04
N PHE A 148 -7.86 -6.91 -3.93
CA PHE A 148 -8.01 -5.45 -3.91
C PHE A 148 -7.06 -4.76 -4.88
N LEU A 149 -5.82 -5.25 -5.00
CA LEU A 149 -4.85 -4.69 -5.93
C LEU A 149 -5.23 -4.96 -7.39
N LYS A 150 -6.07 -5.94 -7.73
CA LYS A 150 -6.51 -6.21 -9.10
C LYS A 150 -7.58 -5.22 -9.59
N LEU A 151 -8.12 -4.38 -8.71
CA LEU A 151 -9.04 -3.31 -9.10
C LEU A 151 -8.32 -2.29 -10.00
N PRO A 152 -9.03 -1.64 -10.93
CA PRO A 152 -8.44 -0.64 -11.80
C PRO A 152 -7.93 0.56 -11.00
N ALA A 153 -6.80 1.13 -11.41
CA ALA A 153 -6.30 2.39 -10.87
C ALA A 153 -7.20 3.58 -11.26
N PRO A 154 -7.32 4.62 -10.42
CA PRO A 154 -6.73 4.73 -9.08
C PRO A 154 -7.58 4.04 -8.01
N LEU A 155 -6.91 3.44 -7.02
CA LEU A 155 -7.56 2.99 -5.78
C LEU A 155 -7.98 4.18 -4.92
N ASP A 156 -9.00 4.00 -4.09
CA ASP A 156 -9.33 5.00 -3.08
C ASP A 156 -8.16 5.16 -2.08
N PRO A 157 -7.65 6.39 -1.85
CA PRO A 157 -6.48 6.60 -1.00
C PRO A 157 -6.67 6.13 0.45
N LEU A 158 -7.88 6.25 1.00
CA LEU A 158 -8.16 5.84 2.37
C LEU A 158 -8.15 4.32 2.49
N GLN A 159 -8.81 3.63 1.57
CA GLN A 159 -8.79 2.17 1.53
C GLN A 159 -7.40 1.61 1.26
N ALA A 160 -6.64 2.22 0.35
CA ALA A 160 -5.24 1.87 0.11
C ALA A 160 -4.40 2.03 1.38
N SER A 161 -4.62 3.08 2.17
CA SER A 161 -3.91 3.27 3.45
C SER A 161 -4.25 2.17 4.47
N TYR A 162 -5.51 1.75 4.56
CA TYR A 162 -5.91 0.66 5.45
C TYR A 162 -5.40 -0.70 4.98
N PHE A 163 -5.45 -0.97 3.67
CA PHE A 163 -4.87 -2.16 3.06
C PHE A 163 -3.37 -2.25 3.35
N THR A 164 -2.63 -1.15 3.13
CA THR A 164 -1.21 -1.08 3.46
C THR A 164 -0.98 -1.33 4.95
N LYS A 165 -1.71 -0.63 5.83
CA LYS A 165 -1.56 -0.79 7.29
C LYS A 165 -1.71 -2.23 7.77
N VAL A 166 -2.72 -2.96 7.28
CA VAL A 166 -2.93 -4.36 7.67
C VAL A 166 -1.78 -5.24 7.20
N ASN A 167 -1.36 -5.10 5.94
CA ASN A 167 -0.25 -5.88 5.39
C ASN A 167 1.09 -5.53 6.05
N GLU A 168 1.32 -4.26 6.38
CA GLU A 168 2.50 -3.83 7.12
C GLU A 168 2.60 -4.49 8.48
N ALA A 169 1.48 -4.59 9.22
CA ALA A 169 1.45 -5.25 10.51
C ALA A 169 1.73 -6.76 10.39
N LEU A 170 1.20 -7.43 9.35
CA LEU A 170 1.51 -8.83 9.07
C LEU A 170 2.99 -9.03 8.67
N LEU A 171 3.54 -8.14 7.85
CA LEU A 171 4.94 -8.18 7.45
C LEU A 171 5.89 -7.96 8.64
N ASP A 172 5.51 -7.15 9.64
CA ASP A 172 6.33 -6.92 10.83
C ASP A 172 6.29 -8.09 11.83
N LYS A 173 5.12 -8.75 11.94
CA LYS A 173 4.88 -9.81 12.94
C LYS A 173 5.17 -11.21 12.40
N LYS A 174 4.98 -11.40 11.10
CA LYS A 174 4.96 -12.69 10.38
C LYS A 174 5.70 -12.60 9.05
N THR A 175 6.89 -11.99 9.06
CA THR A 175 7.71 -11.68 7.89
C THR A 175 7.82 -12.85 6.90
N GLU A 176 8.37 -13.99 7.34
CA GLU A 176 8.64 -15.15 6.47
C GLU A 176 7.35 -15.71 5.85
N GLU A 177 6.38 -16.04 6.71
CA GLU A 177 5.09 -16.61 6.29
C GLU A 177 4.33 -15.69 5.34
N MET A 178 4.35 -14.38 5.60
CA MET A 178 3.69 -13.38 4.76
C MET A 178 4.39 -13.23 3.42
N LEU A 179 5.73 -13.18 3.38
CA LEU A 179 6.48 -13.11 2.13
C LEU A 179 6.29 -14.38 1.28
N ASP A 180 6.23 -15.55 1.89
CA ASP A 180 5.93 -16.81 1.18
C ASP A 180 4.52 -16.82 0.61
N LEU A 181 3.54 -16.27 1.34
CA LEU A 181 2.21 -16.03 0.78
C LEU A 181 2.28 -15.11 -0.45
N LEU A 182 2.98 -13.97 -0.40
CA LEU A 182 3.09 -13.06 -1.54
C LEU A 182 3.76 -13.71 -2.75
N LYS A 183 4.84 -14.46 -2.53
CA LYS A 183 5.54 -15.21 -3.58
C LYS A 183 4.64 -16.23 -4.27
N SER A 184 3.65 -16.75 -3.55
CA SER A 184 2.69 -17.72 -4.06
C SER A 184 1.45 -17.12 -4.74
N ILE A 185 1.29 -15.79 -4.76
CA ILE A 185 0.20 -15.11 -5.47
C ILE A 185 0.71 -14.65 -6.83
N ASP A 186 0.21 -15.28 -7.90
CA ASP A 186 0.62 -14.98 -9.27
C ASP A 186 0.35 -13.53 -9.66
N GLY A 187 1.36 -12.86 -10.21
CA GLY A 187 1.23 -11.49 -10.71
C GLY A 187 1.09 -10.43 -9.63
N THR A 188 1.42 -10.72 -8.37
CA THR A 188 1.36 -9.74 -7.27
C THR A 188 2.17 -8.49 -7.54
N VAL A 189 3.42 -8.64 -7.99
CA VAL A 189 4.29 -7.49 -8.30
C VAL A 189 3.67 -6.61 -9.39
N LYS A 190 3.17 -7.21 -10.48
CA LYS A 190 2.47 -6.48 -11.54
C LYS A 190 1.21 -5.78 -11.02
N SER A 191 0.47 -6.43 -10.13
CA SER A 191 -0.74 -5.88 -9.51
C SER A 191 -0.44 -4.70 -8.58
N MET A 192 0.71 -4.69 -7.90
CA MET A 192 1.17 -3.51 -7.15
C MET A 192 1.60 -2.39 -8.10
N LEU A 193 2.38 -2.71 -9.13
CA LEU A 193 2.94 -1.73 -10.07
C LEU A 193 1.90 -1.02 -10.93
N GLN A 194 0.72 -1.60 -11.18
CA GLN A 194 -0.35 -0.88 -11.86
C GLN A 194 -0.82 0.36 -11.08
N HIS A 195 -0.55 0.40 -9.78
CA HIS A 195 -0.86 1.49 -8.87
C HIS A 195 0.38 2.33 -8.54
N VAL A 196 1.30 2.49 -9.50
CA VAL A 196 2.55 3.26 -9.31
C VAL A 196 2.32 4.71 -8.85
N ASP A 197 1.16 5.27 -9.15
CA ASP A 197 0.72 6.61 -8.70
C ASP A 197 0.12 6.64 -7.28
N SER A 198 -0.01 5.49 -6.60
CA SER A 198 -0.50 5.40 -5.23
C SER A 198 0.66 5.29 -4.23
N PRO A 199 0.94 6.35 -3.45
CA PRO A 199 2.03 6.34 -2.47
C PRO A 199 1.90 5.18 -1.47
N MET A 200 0.69 4.88 -1.00
CA MET A 200 0.46 3.80 -0.03
C MET A 200 0.86 2.42 -0.55
N ILE A 201 0.64 2.14 -1.85
CA ILE A 201 1.01 0.85 -2.44
C ILE A 201 2.50 0.80 -2.75
N MET A 202 3.09 1.92 -3.18
CA MET A 202 4.53 2.02 -3.43
C MET A 202 5.33 1.93 -2.13
N ASP A 203 4.88 2.55 -1.04
CA ASP A 203 5.48 2.45 0.29
C ASP A 203 5.44 1.00 0.81
N LEU A 204 4.32 0.29 0.60
CA LEU A 204 4.23 -1.13 0.92
C LEU A 204 5.24 -1.97 0.12
N LEU A 205 5.41 -1.69 -1.18
CA LEU A 205 6.40 -2.39 -2.00
C LEU A 205 7.83 -2.06 -1.56
N LEU A 206 8.11 -0.80 -1.18
CA LEU A 206 9.40 -0.40 -0.65
C LEU A 206 9.70 -1.11 0.67
N LYS A 207 8.69 -1.24 1.55
CA LYS A 207 8.80 -2.03 2.78
C LYS A 207 9.15 -3.48 2.46
N ILE A 208 8.45 -4.12 1.54
CA ILE A 208 8.75 -5.50 1.09
C ILE A 208 10.20 -5.63 0.62
N ILE A 209 10.69 -4.69 -0.19
CA ILE A 209 12.10 -4.67 -0.65
C ILE A 209 13.06 -4.55 0.54
N SER A 210 12.75 -3.69 1.51
CA SER A 210 13.60 -3.45 2.68
C SER A 210 13.72 -4.66 3.62
N LEU A 211 12.80 -5.63 3.54
CA LEU A 211 12.82 -6.84 4.36
C LEU A 211 13.96 -7.80 4.00
N GLU A 212 14.73 -7.57 2.93
CA GLU A 212 15.89 -8.40 2.55
C GLU A 212 16.89 -8.61 3.70
N LYS A 213 17.03 -7.63 4.60
CA LYS A 213 17.88 -7.72 5.80
C LYS A 213 17.15 -8.13 7.07
N ALA A 214 15.83 -8.24 7.04
CA ALA A 214 15.03 -8.68 8.17
C ALA A 214 15.13 -10.20 8.35
N GLU A 215 14.92 -10.67 9.58
CA GLU A 215 14.79 -12.10 9.85
C GLU A 215 13.58 -12.67 9.08
N GLY A 216 13.79 -13.76 8.35
CA GLY A 216 12.77 -14.35 7.48
C GLY A 216 12.56 -13.67 6.12
N GLY A 217 13.28 -12.56 5.83
CA GLY A 217 13.09 -11.79 4.60
C GLY A 217 14.11 -12.03 3.48
N ALA A 218 15.16 -12.82 3.74
CA ALA A 218 16.24 -13.07 2.79
C ALA A 218 15.73 -13.65 1.45
N GLY A 219 16.26 -13.15 0.34
CA GLY A 219 15.92 -13.59 -1.02
C GLY A 219 14.66 -12.92 -1.59
N ILE A 220 14.07 -11.94 -0.90
CA ILE A 220 12.95 -11.16 -1.45
C ILE A 220 13.40 -10.33 -2.65
N VAL A 221 14.62 -9.80 -2.64
CA VAL A 221 15.20 -9.05 -3.76
C VAL A 221 15.37 -9.94 -4.99
N ASP A 222 15.90 -11.16 -4.82
CA ASP A 222 16.08 -12.11 -5.92
C ASP A 222 14.74 -12.52 -6.54
N TRP A 223 13.71 -12.70 -5.70
CA TRP A 223 12.35 -12.95 -6.18
C TRP A 223 11.82 -11.75 -6.97
N LEU A 224 11.91 -10.52 -6.45
CA LEU A 224 11.46 -9.31 -7.16
C LEU A 224 12.20 -9.09 -8.49
N HIS A 225 13.49 -9.43 -8.53
CA HIS A 225 14.29 -9.44 -9.75
C HIS A 225 13.69 -10.41 -10.79
N SER A 226 13.31 -11.63 -10.37
CA SER A 226 12.67 -12.62 -11.24
C SER A 226 11.29 -12.20 -11.78
N GLN A 227 10.67 -11.18 -11.17
CA GLN A 227 9.37 -10.63 -11.57
C GLN A 227 9.49 -9.41 -12.50
N ASP A 228 10.69 -9.12 -13.02
CA ASP A 228 10.98 -7.99 -13.91
C ASP A 228 10.60 -6.61 -13.31
N LEU A 229 10.80 -6.44 -12.01
CA LEU A 229 10.45 -5.20 -11.31
C LEU A 229 11.08 -3.94 -11.96
N MET A 230 12.41 -3.95 -12.24
CA MET A 230 13.06 -2.79 -12.85
C MET A 230 12.61 -2.52 -14.30
N PRO A 231 12.57 -3.53 -15.21
CA PRO A 231 12.05 -3.33 -16.56
C PRO A 231 10.62 -2.77 -16.59
N ILE A 232 9.72 -3.27 -15.74
CA ILE A 232 8.34 -2.80 -15.69
C ILE A 232 8.30 -1.33 -15.21
N LEU A 233 9.04 -0.99 -14.16
CA LEU A 233 9.12 0.40 -13.69
C LEU A 233 9.64 1.36 -14.75
N LEU A 234 10.67 0.97 -15.50
CA LEU A 234 11.20 1.77 -16.62
C LEU A 234 10.18 1.92 -17.76
N SER A 235 9.26 0.98 -17.94
CA SER A 235 8.23 1.09 -18.97
C SER A 235 7.29 2.29 -18.73
N PHE A 236 7.04 2.64 -17.46
CA PHE A 236 6.22 3.81 -17.08
C PHE A 236 6.84 5.15 -17.44
N LEU A 237 8.14 5.20 -17.76
CA LEU A 237 8.81 6.42 -18.23
C LEU A 237 8.50 6.72 -19.70
N SER A 238 7.85 5.81 -20.43
CA SER A 238 7.52 6.07 -21.83
C SER A 238 6.58 7.27 -21.97
N SER A 239 6.64 7.95 -23.12
CA SER A 239 5.78 9.08 -23.47
C SER A 239 4.29 8.72 -23.59
N GLU A 240 3.92 7.44 -23.46
CA GLU A 240 2.54 6.97 -23.47
C GLU A 240 1.84 7.14 -22.12
N HIS A 241 2.63 7.32 -21.04
CA HIS A 241 2.11 7.55 -19.69
C HIS A 241 1.98 9.03 -19.36
N SER A 242 1.17 9.31 -18.35
CA SER A 242 1.00 10.67 -17.84
C SER A 242 2.30 11.20 -17.23
N TRP A 243 2.43 12.54 -17.19
CA TRP A 243 3.54 13.19 -16.51
C TRP A 243 3.66 12.74 -15.05
N ALA A 244 2.52 12.61 -14.35
CA ALA A 244 2.48 12.18 -12.96
C ALA A 244 3.02 10.75 -12.81
N THR A 245 2.53 9.81 -13.64
CA THR A 245 2.96 8.40 -13.66
C THR A 245 4.46 8.25 -13.90
N GLN A 246 5.01 8.99 -14.85
CA GLN A 246 6.46 9.00 -15.12
C GLN A 246 7.25 9.49 -13.91
N THR A 247 6.78 10.56 -13.25
CA THR A 247 7.42 11.12 -12.06
C THR A 247 7.32 10.15 -10.87
N SER A 248 6.15 9.57 -10.60
CA SER A 248 5.94 8.58 -9.54
C SER A 248 6.84 7.36 -9.72
N ALA A 249 6.90 6.80 -10.94
CA ALA A 249 7.77 5.67 -11.25
C ALA A 249 9.26 6.03 -11.08
N GLY A 250 9.66 7.22 -11.49
CA GLY A 250 11.01 7.74 -11.31
C GLY A 250 11.39 7.94 -9.85
N ASP A 251 10.49 8.51 -9.05
CA ASP A 251 10.68 8.69 -7.60
C ASP A 251 10.80 7.34 -6.90
N PHE A 252 9.99 6.36 -7.29
CA PHE A 252 10.08 5.01 -6.75
C PHE A 252 11.40 4.31 -7.12
N LEU A 253 11.85 4.41 -8.38
CA LEU A 253 13.16 3.90 -8.80
C LEU A 253 14.30 4.52 -7.98
N LYS A 254 14.25 5.84 -7.73
CA LYS A 254 15.23 6.53 -6.87
C LYS A 254 15.17 6.06 -5.42
N ALA A 255 13.98 5.75 -4.90
CA ALA A 255 13.83 5.18 -3.55
C ALA A 255 14.49 3.80 -3.46
N ILE A 256 14.30 2.93 -4.46
CA ILE A 256 14.96 1.61 -4.54
C ILE A 256 16.48 1.78 -4.58
N ILE A 257 17.00 2.67 -5.43
CA ILE A 257 18.44 2.98 -5.50
C ILE A 257 18.96 3.46 -4.14
N THR A 258 18.19 4.30 -3.45
CA THR A 258 18.59 4.88 -2.16
C THR A 258 18.73 3.82 -1.07
N ILE A 259 17.76 2.92 -0.92
CA ILE A 259 17.86 1.84 0.08
C ILE A 259 18.88 0.77 -0.32
N SER A 260 19.20 0.66 -1.62
CA SER A 260 20.20 -0.26 -2.16
C SER A 260 21.61 0.34 -2.23
N ALA A 261 21.81 1.54 -1.69
CA ALA A 261 23.10 2.21 -1.70
C ALA A 261 24.15 1.43 -0.90
N ASN A 262 25.42 1.78 -1.08
CA ASN A 262 26.43 1.38 -0.09
C ASN A 262 26.13 2.20 1.18
N ALA A 263 25.89 1.54 2.31
CA ALA A 263 25.80 2.23 3.58
C ALA A 263 26.89 1.72 4.51
N SER A 264 27.39 2.62 5.37
CA SER A 264 28.13 2.21 6.55
C SER A 264 27.27 1.23 7.36
N GLN A 265 27.88 0.22 7.98
CA GLN A 265 27.16 -0.90 8.64
C GLN A 265 26.13 -0.49 9.72
N ASN A 266 26.02 0.80 10.05
CA ASN A 266 25.16 1.35 11.09
C ASN A 266 23.78 1.83 10.58
N GLU A 267 23.51 1.83 9.27
CA GLU A 267 22.17 2.20 8.74
C GLU A 267 21.28 0.95 8.55
N GLN A 268 20.40 0.70 9.53
CA GLN A 268 19.50 -0.46 9.57
C GLN A 268 18.55 -0.55 8.36
N SER A 269 18.27 0.56 7.69
CA SER A 269 17.31 0.65 6.57
C SER A 269 17.92 0.34 5.19
N CYS A 270 19.24 0.27 5.08
CA CYS A 270 19.90 0.05 3.81
C CYS A 270 20.12 -1.45 3.55
N ILE A 271 19.71 -1.96 2.39
CA ILE A 271 19.87 -3.36 1.99
C ILE A 271 21.19 -3.64 1.24
N GLY A 272 21.93 -2.61 0.86
CA GLY A 272 23.18 -2.73 0.10
C GLY A 272 22.97 -3.01 -1.39
N PRO A 273 24.05 -3.06 -2.19
CA PRO A 273 23.98 -3.47 -3.60
C PRO A 273 23.33 -4.84 -3.75
N ASN A 274 22.54 -5.00 -4.80
CA ASN A 274 21.73 -6.18 -4.99
C ASN A 274 21.32 -6.36 -6.47
N GLU A 275 20.57 -7.42 -6.76
CA GLU A 275 20.16 -7.77 -8.12
C GLU A 275 19.21 -6.75 -8.77
N LEU A 276 18.41 -6.00 -7.99
CA LEU A 276 17.55 -4.96 -8.58
C LEU A 276 18.38 -3.82 -9.16
N THR A 277 19.34 -3.28 -8.40
CA THR A 277 20.17 -2.19 -8.92
C THR A 277 21.12 -2.64 -10.03
N ARG A 278 21.55 -3.92 -10.03
CA ARG A 278 22.26 -4.54 -11.16
C ARG A 278 21.39 -4.67 -12.40
N GLN A 279 20.15 -5.10 -12.25
CA GLN A 279 19.18 -5.18 -13.34
C GLN A 279 18.90 -3.78 -13.92
N LEU A 280 18.77 -2.75 -13.08
CA LEU A 280 18.55 -1.38 -13.52
C LEU A 280 19.67 -0.85 -14.42
N VAL A 281 20.93 -1.17 -14.12
CA VAL A 281 22.08 -0.77 -14.93
C VAL A 281 22.46 -1.77 -16.02
N SER A 282 21.68 -2.84 -16.19
CA SER A 282 21.88 -3.82 -17.25
C SER A 282 21.71 -3.15 -18.63
N GLN A 283 22.36 -3.73 -19.64
CA GLN A 283 22.30 -3.19 -21.00
C GLN A 283 20.84 -2.99 -21.49
N PRO A 284 19.91 -3.97 -21.38
CA PRO A 284 18.53 -3.77 -21.85
C PRO A 284 17.79 -2.62 -21.16
N CYS A 285 17.95 -2.48 -19.83
CA CYS A 285 17.33 -1.40 -19.06
C CYS A 285 17.89 -0.03 -19.46
N ILE A 286 19.21 0.08 -19.63
CA ILE A 286 19.84 1.33 -20.06
C ILE A 286 19.49 1.68 -21.51
N GLU A 287 19.40 0.70 -22.43
CA GLU A 287 18.94 0.94 -23.80
C GLU A 287 17.52 1.52 -23.80
N LYS A 288 16.61 0.92 -23.03
CA LYS A 288 15.23 1.42 -22.89
C LYS A 288 15.19 2.83 -22.30
N LEU A 289 15.92 3.06 -21.20
CA LEU A 289 15.97 4.36 -20.53
C LEU A 289 16.49 5.45 -21.48
N ILE A 290 17.59 5.20 -22.17
CA ILE A 290 18.14 6.13 -23.18
C ILE A 290 17.11 6.37 -24.28
N SER A 291 16.47 5.32 -24.79
CA SER A 291 15.46 5.45 -25.85
C SER A 291 14.29 6.35 -25.45
N ASP A 292 13.82 6.30 -24.21
CA ASP A 292 12.75 7.19 -23.76
C ASP A 292 13.27 8.61 -23.49
N MET A 293 14.47 8.75 -22.91
CA MET A 293 15.09 10.06 -22.68
C MET A 293 15.31 10.85 -23.98
N LEU A 294 15.66 10.17 -25.08
CA LEU A 294 15.85 10.79 -26.39
C LEU A 294 14.57 11.39 -26.98
N LYS A 295 13.39 10.96 -26.53
CA LYS A 295 12.11 11.56 -26.94
C LYS A 295 11.89 12.95 -26.31
N GLY A 296 12.72 13.35 -25.35
CA GLY A 296 12.62 14.62 -24.64
C GLY A 296 11.45 14.66 -23.65
N GLY A 297 11.10 15.86 -23.18
CA GLY A 297 10.03 16.06 -22.21
C GLY A 297 10.36 15.52 -20.82
N ASN A 298 9.33 15.09 -20.09
CA ASN A 298 9.49 14.58 -18.73
C ASN A 298 10.28 13.26 -18.62
N PRO A 299 10.22 12.30 -19.57
CA PRO A 299 11.10 11.13 -19.56
C PRO A 299 12.58 11.48 -19.50
N LEU A 300 13.01 12.57 -20.16
CA LEU A 300 14.38 13.08 -20.05
C LEU A 300 14.68 13.59 -18.64
N THR A 301 13.81 14.42 -18.07
CA THR A 301 13.99 14.97 -16.71
C THR A 301 14.07 13.86 -15.66
N VAL A 302 13.13 12.91 -15.70
CA VAL A 302 13.08 11.76 -14.78
C VAL A 302 14.30 10.86 -15.00
N GLY A 303 14.64 10.53 -16.25
CA GLY A 303 15.77 9.67 -16.57
C GLY A 303 17.11 10.26 -16.14
N VAL A 304 17.32 11.57 -16.30
CA VAL A 304 18.50 12.26 -15.74
C VAL A 304 18.54 12.12 -14.22
N GLY A 305 17.41 12.29 -13.54
CA GLY A 305 17.30 12.10 -12.09
C GLY A 305 17.70 10.70 -11.63
N ILE A 306 17.24 9.65 -12.33
CA ILE A 306 17.60 8.27 -12.04
C ILE A 306 19.11 8.05 -12.23
N VAL A 307 19.69 8.51 -13.33
CA VAL A 307 21.14 8.35 -13.61
C VAL A 307 21.98 9.07 -12.56
N ILE A 308 21.60 10.29 -12.17
CA ILE A 308 22.27 11.04 -11.10
C ILE A 308 22.21 10.25 -9.79
N GLU A 309 21.03 9.70 -9.45
CA GLU A 309 20.86 8.94 -8.20
C GLU A 309 21.72 7.67 -8.19
N VAL A 310 21.75 6.91 -9.30
CA VAL A 310 22.60 5.72 -9.45
C VAL A 310 24.08 6.07 -9.23
N ILE A 311 24.58 7.12 -9.88
CA ILE A 311 25.98 7.54 -9.74
C ILE A 311 26.26 7.99 -8.31
N ARG A 312 25.36 8.79 -7.72
CA ARG A 312 25.51 9.33 -6.36
C ARG A 312 25.57 8.22 -5.32
N LYS A 313 24.68 7.23 -5.40
CA LYS A 313 24.54 6.15 -4.42
C LYS A 313 25.50 4.97 -4.62
N ASN A 314 26.19 4.94 -5.75
CA ASN A 314 27.25 3.98 -6.05
C ASN A 314 28.67 4.54 -5.85
N ASN A 315 28.80 5.75 -5.28
CA ASN A 315 30.11 6.34 -4.99
C ASN A 315 30.85 5.55 -3.89
N SER A 316 32.13 5.25 -4.13
CA SER A 316 33.03 4.57 -3.20
C SER A 316 33.24 5.30 -1.87
N ASP A 317 32.93 6.60 -1.78
CA ASP A 317 32.94 7.34 -0.52
C ASP A 317 31.96 6.75 0.53
N TYR A 318 30.99 5.95 0.09
CA TYR A 318 30.07 5.23 0.96
C TYR A 318 30.53 3.81 1.32
N ASP A 319 31.61 3.32 0.72
CA ASP A 319 32.15 2.02 1.06
C ASP A 319 32.76 2.09 2.47
N PRO A 320 32.41 1.18 3.40
CA PRO A 320 33.18 1.06 4.62
C PRO A 320 34.65 0.86 4.26
N GLU A 321 35.60 1.33 5.07
CA GLU A 321 37.03 1.05 4.88
C GLU A 321 37.27 -0.47 5.04
N VAL A 322 36.96 -1.25 4.00
CA VAL A 322 37.19 -2.68 3.98
C VAL A 322 38.66 -2.84 3.65
N GLY A 323 39.46 -3.20 4.67
CA GLY A 323 40.79 -3.73 4.45
C GLY A 323 40.68 -4.84 3.40
N ALA A 324 41.29 -4.62 2.23
CA ALA A 324 41.12 -5.46 1.06
C ALA A 324 41.54 -6.91 1.33
N GLU A 325 40.58 -7.77 1.65
CA GLU A 325 40.76 -9.22 1.53
C GLU A 325 40.65 -9.56 0.04
N ALA A 326 41.76 -9.43 -0.68
CA ALA A 326 41.89 -9.59 -2.13
C ALA A 326 41.52 -10.97 -2.71
N ASN A 327 40.89 -11.85 -1.92
CA ASN A 327 40.59 -13.24 -2.25
C ASN A 327 39.10 -13.62 -2.13
N THR A 328 38.19 -12.66 -1.94
CA THR A 328 36.75 -12.95 -1.93
C THR A 328 36.20 -13.16 -3.35
N VAL A 329 35.32 -14.15 -3.51
CA VAL A 329 34.62 -14.38 -4.80
C VAL A 329 33.62 -13.24 -5.01
N PRO A 330 33.59 -12.61 -6.20
CA PRO A 330 32.63 -11.56 -6.50
C PRO A 330 31.18 -12.01 -6.28
N SER A 331 30.36 -11.12 -5.74
CA SER A 331 28.97 -11.39 -5.36
C SER A 331 28.02 -10.27 -5.80
N SER A 332 26.71 -10.53 -5.71
CA SER A 332 25.67 -9.54 -5.98
C SER A 332 25.74 -8.32 -5.04
N ARG A 333 26.44 -8.45 -3.90
CA ARG A 333 26.62 -7.41 -2.88
C ARG A 333 27.80 -6.48 -3.15
N ASP A 334 28.59 -6.74 -4.18
CA ASP A 334 29.69 -5.85 -4.56
C ASP A 334 29.17 -4.54 -5.16
N PRO A 335 29.96 -3.45 -5.16
CA PRO A 335 29.61 -2.22 -5.88
C PRO A 335 29.27 -2.47 -7.35
N ILE A 336 28.26 -1.75 -7.84
CA ILE A 336 27.76 -1.85 -9.21
C ILE A 336 28.79 -1.30 -10.20
N TYR A 337 29.03 -1.99 -11.32
CA TYR A 337 29.87 -1.50 -12.40
C TYR A 337 29.09 -0.57 -13.35
N LEU A 338 29.40 0.72 -13.32
CA LEU A 338 28.73 1.73 -14.16
C LEU A 338 29.31 1.90 -15.57
N GLY A 339 30.36 1.16 -15.94
CA GLY A 339 31.04 1.37 -17.22
C GLY A 339 30.17 1.10 -18.45
N THR A 340 29.23 0.15 -18.37
CA THR A 340 28.25 -0.11 -19.42
C THR A 340 27.32 1.09 -19.61
N LEU A 341 26.75 1.60 -18.52
CA LEU A 341 25.90 2.79 -18.51
C LEU A 341 26.62 3.98 -19.16
N LEU A 342 27.82 4.32 -18.65
CA LEU A 342 28.60 5.47 -19.15
C LEU A 342 28.95 5.32 -20.63
N ARG A 343 29.33 4.12 -21.08
CA ARG A 343 29.67 3.86 -22.48
C ARG A 343 28.47 4.03 -23.40
N MET A 344 27.28 3.59 -22.98
CA MET A 344 26.07 3.69 -23.78
C MET A 344 25.60 5.14 -23.91
N PHE A 345 25.58 5.90 -22.81
CA PHE A 345 25.30 7.34 -22.86
C PHE A 345 26.34 8.08 -23.72
N ALA A 346 27.62 7.72 -23.65
CA ALA A 346 28.67 8.33 -24.47
C ALA A 346 28.53 8.03 -25.98
N LYS A 347 28.03 6.86 -26.35
CA LYS A 347 27.76 6.47 -27.74
C LYS A 347 26.53 7.16 -28.33
N THR A 348 25.60 7.57 -27.48
CA THR A 348 24.30 8.12 -27.90
C THR A 348 24.34 9.66 -28.02
N ARG A 349 25.53 10.25 -28.20
CA ARG A 349 25.64 11.68 -28.49
C ARG A 349 25.04 11.98 -29.87
N PRO A 350 24.21 13.03 -30.00
CA PRO A 350 23.80 13.55 -31.30
C PRO A 350 24.98 14.07 -32.12
#